data_AF-A0A194Q830-F1
#
_entry.id   AF-A0A194Q830-F1
#
_cell.length_a   1.000
_cell.length_b   1.000
_cell.length_c   1.000
_cell.angle_alpha   90.00
_cell.angle_beta   90.00
_cell.angle_gamma   90.00
#
_symmetry.space_group_name_H-M   'P 1'
#
loop_
_entity.id
_entity.type
_entity.pdbx_description
1 polymer ?
#
loop_
_entity_poly.entity_id
_entity_poly.type
_entity_poly.pdbx_seq_one_letter_code
_entity_poly.pdbx_strand_id
1 'polypeptide(L)'
;MWIASKTPKLGVAVYNWKGDVRSGLPLEIGETVQILEENGGWYRGFSTTNRSAWGIFPACVVSIRPCTVKGTGATAIAELKDDPLVREIASVLRDWARLWKKLYVERETYRFSAVAKVMRELLSGRRALLAGTLTQDQTRALRLKLVAKLDWGNRLKPVEASQGHASRLRVGSADWKAHSRVAARPLVARCRLMRGVYAAMLVSFPLLMQPVPI
;
A
#
# COMPACT_ATOMS: atom_id res chain seq x y z
N MET A 1 -9.65 28.76 -14.90
CA MET A 1 -11.02 28.37 -14.48
C MET A 1 -10.96 26.91 -14.07
N TRP A 2 -11.63 26.50 -12.98
CA TRP A 2 -11.64 25.09 -12.56
C TRP A 2 -12.45 24.24 -13.54
N ILE A 3 -11.86 23.14 -14.01
CA ILE A 3 -12.50 22.23 -14.95
C ILE A 3 -12.73 20.90 -14.24
N ALA A 4 -13.98 20.46 -14.20
CA ALA A 4 -14.34 19.16 -13.65
C ALA A 4 -13.78 18.03 -14.53
N SER A 5 -13.16 17.05 -13.90
CA SER A 5 -12.67 15.86 -14.60
C SER A 5 -13.86 14.99 -15.04
N LYS A 6 -13.88 14.60 -16.32
CA LYS A 6 -14.92 13.73 -16.89
C LYS A 6 -15.05 12.40 -16.14
N THR A 7 -13.93 11.91 -15.60
CA THR A 7 -13.84 10.72 -14.76
C THR A 7 -12.97 11.01 -13.54
N PRO A 8 -13.27 10.43 -12.37
CA PRO A 8 -12.44 10.63 -11.19
C PRO A 8 -11.04 10.05 -11.44
N LYS A 9 -10.01 10.86 -11.25
CA LYS A 9 -8.60 10.45 -11.36
C LYS A 9 -8.08 10.09 -9.96
N LEU A 10 -7.21 9.09 -9.87
CA LEU A 10 -6.49 8.78 -8.64
C LEU A 10 -5.06 9.30 -8.74
N GLY A 11 -4.61 10.06 -7.75
CA GLY A 11 -3.24 10.52 -7.61
C GLY A 11 -2.56 9.86 -6.41
N VAL A 12 -1.25 9.70 -6.50
CA VAL A 12 -0.37 9.37 -5.36
C VAL A 12 0.60 10.52 -5.18
N ALA A 13 0.68 11.08 -3.98
CA ALA A 13 1.63 12.13 -3.65
C ALA A 13 3.07 11.60 -3.81
N VAL A 14 3.88 12.30 -4.60
CA VAL A 14 5.29 11.97 -4.84
C VAL A 14 6.23 12.85 -4.01
N TYR A 15 5.70 13.88 -3.35
CA TYR A 15 6.45 14.77 -2.48
C TYR A 15 5.58 15.22 -1.29
N ASN A 16 6.23 15.61 -0.19
CA ASN A 16 5.53 16.19 0.96
C ASN A 16 5.14 17.63 0.67
N TRP A 17 3.87 17.97 0.80
CA TRP A 17 3.37 19.33 0.63
C TRP A 17 2.55 19.75 1.85
N LYS A 18 2.93 20.87 2.47
CA LYS A 18 2.36 21.33 3.75
C LYS A 18 0.96 21.95 3.63
N GLY A 19 0.53 22.27 2.41
CA GLY A 19 -0.77 22.92 2.21
C GLY A 19 -0.77 24.41 2.56
N ASP A 20 0.36 25.09 2.41
CA ASP A 20 0.56 26.51 2.78
C ASP A 20 -0.15 27.51 1.83
N VAL A 21 -1.41 27.23 1.47
CA VAL A 21 -2.28 28.06 0.64
C VAL A 21 -3.71 28.00 1.15
N ARG A 22 -4.54 28.98 0.76
CA ARG A 22 -5.97 28.95 1.09
C ARG A 22 -6.62 27.69 0.50
N SER A 23 -7.31 26.93 1.34
CA SER A 23 -7.94 25.65 0.98
C SER A 23 -6.92 24.57 0.51
N GLY A 24 -5.66 24.69 0.91
CA GLY A 24 -4.63 23.69 0.63
C GLY A 24 -4.90 22.38 1.36
N LEU A 25 -4.85 21.26 0.64
CA LEU A 25 -4.90 19.92 1.22
C LEU A 25 -3.45 19.44 1.50
N PRO A 26 -2.97 19.40 2.74
CA PRO A 26 -1.64 18.87 3.02
C PRO A 26 -1.54 17.42 2.55
N LEU A 27 -0.43 17.10 1.87
CA LEU A 27 -0.15 15.77 1.33
C LEU A 27 1.16 15.25 1.87
N GLU A 28 1.15 14.00 2.30
CA GLU A 28 2.37 13.26 2.61
C GLU A 28 2.75 12.33 1.46
N ILE A 29 4.04 12.15 1.22
CA ILE A 29 4.53 11.26 0.18
C ILE A 29 3.98 9.83 0.34
N GLY A 30 3.38 9.31 -0.73
CA GLY A 30 2.68 8.03 -0.77
C GLY A 30 1.19 8.10 -0.41
N GLU A 31 0.68 9.27 0.00
CA GLU A 31 -0.76 9.47 0.23
C GLU A 31 -1.54 9.42 -1.08
N THR A 32 -2.67 8.72 -1.07
CA THR A 32 -3.57 8.60 -2.22
C THR A 32 -4.69 9.63 -2.15
N VAL A 33 -4.92 10.33 -3.25
CA VAL A 33 -5.93 11.37 -3.39
C VAL A 33 -6.83 11.07 -4.58
N GLN A 34 -8.11 11.39 -4.44
CA GLN A 34 -9.03 11.39 -5.57
C GLN A 34 -9.17 12.82 -6.09
N ILE A 35 -8.87 13.02 -7.37
CA ILE A 35 -8.91 14.31 -8.06
C ILE A 35 -10.24 14.44 -8.78
N LEU A 36 -10.90 15.59 -8.55
CA LEU A 36 -12.20 15.93 -9.09
C LEU A 36 -12.12 17.06 -10.11
N GLU A 37 -11.25 18.04 -9.88
CA GLU A 37 -11.11 19.21 -10.75
C GLU A 37 -9.63 19.55 -11.00
N GLU A 38 -9.35 20.20 -12.12
CA GLU A 38 -8.02 20.69 -12.48
C GLU A 38 -8.06 22.13 -13.00
N ASN A 39 -7.00 22.88 -12.73
CA ASN A 39 -6.83 24.26 -13.18
C ASN A 39 -5.34 24.59 -13.36
N GLY A 40 -4.85 24.58 -14.61
CA GLY A 40 -3.55 25.17 -14.98
C GLY A 40 -2.34 24.78 -14.12
N GLY A 41 -2.26 23.51 -13.66
CA GLY A 41 -1.18 23.03 -12.79
C GLY A 41 -1.58 22.82 -11.32
N TRP A 42 -2.86 23.02 -10.98
CA TRP A 42 -3.44 22.66 -9.69
C TRP A 42 -4.53 21.61 -9.86
N TYR A 43 -4.63 20.74 -8.86
CA TYR A 43 -5.72 19.79 -8.70
C TYR A 43 -6.54 20.15 -7.48
N ARG A 44 -7.81 19.76 -7.52
CA ARG A 44 -8.72 19.80 -6.37
C ARG A 44 -9.28 18.40 -6.14
N GLY A 45 -9.32 17.99 -4.88
CA GLY A 45 -9.69 16.64 -4.52
C GLY A 45 -9.77 16.41 -3.02
N PHE A 46 -9.82 15.15 -2.64
CA PHE A 46 -9.84 14.71 -1.24
C PHE A 46 -8.92 13.52 -1.01
N SER A 47 -8.46 13.36 0.23
CA SER A 47 -7.66 12.20 0.63
C SER A 47 -8.53 10.94 0.65
N THR A 48 -8.09 9.86 0.01
CA THR A 48 -8.85 8.61 0.04
C THR A 48 -8.86 7.97 1.43
N THR A 49 -7.91 8.33 2.29
CA THR A 49 -7.85 7.85 3.68
C THR A 49 -8.72 8.67 4.62
N ASN A 50 -8.83 9.98 4.37
CA ASN A 50 -9.70 10.87 5.09
C ASN A 50 -10.54 11.72 4.12
N ARG A 51 -11.73 11.21 3.77
CA ARG A 51 -12.61 11.87 2.80
C ARG A 51 -13.13 13.24 3.26
N SER A 52 -13.05 13.54 4.57
CA SER A 52 -13.40 14.87 5.09
C SER A 52 -12.32 15.92 4.81
N ALA A 53 -11.08 15.49 4.58
CA ALA A 53 -9.99 16.36 4.19
C ALA A 53 -10.00 16.54 2.68
N TRP A 54 -10.42 17.72 2.26
CA TRP A 54 -10.55 18.12 0.86
C TRP A 54 -9.87 19.48 0.65
N GLY A 55 -9.40 19.72 -0.56
CA GLY A 55 -8.70 20.96 -0.89
C GLY A 55 -7.98 20.92 -2.22
N ILE A 56 -7.14 21.92 -2.44
CA ILE A 56 -6.31 22.07 -3.64
C ILE A 56 -4.87 21.64 -3.35
N PHE A 57 -4.17 21.15 -4.37
CA PHE A 57 -2.76 20.79 -4.31
C PHE A 57 -2.11 20.92 -5.70
N PRO A 58 -0.80 21.21 -5.79
CA PRO A 58 -0.12 21.31 -7.08
C PRO A 58 -0.13 19.99 -7.86
N ALA A 59 -0.21 20.06 -9.18
CA ALA A 59 -0.12 18.88 -10.04
C ALA A 59 1.25 18.21 -9.95
N CYS A 60 2.33 18.98 -9.74
CA CYS A 60 3.69 18.47 -9.66
C CYS A 60 3.98 17.62 -8.41
N VAL A 61 3.16 17.73 -7.35
CA VAL A 61 3.34 16.94 -6.13
C VAL A 61 2.61 15.61 -6.16
N VAL A 62 1.85 15.31 -7.22
CA VAL A 62 1.12 14.06 -7.38
C VAL A 62 1.42 13.38 -8.71
N SER A 63 1.50 12.05 -8.70
CA SER A 63 1.54 11.21 -9.90
C SER A 63 0.19 10.56 -10.09
N ILE A 64 -0.43 10.77 -11.25
CA ILE A 64 -1.68 10.10 -11.62
C ILE A 64 -1.43 8.59 -11.77
N ARG A 65 -2.34 7.77 -11.26
CA ARG A 65 -2.28 6.30 -11.32
C ARG A 65 -3.54 5.72 -11.98
N PRO A 66 -3.41 4.62 -12.72
CA PRO A 66 -4.57 3.92 -13.27
C PRO A 66 -5.52 3.45 -12.17
N CYS A 67 -6.81 3.80 -12.31
CA CYS A 67 -7.83 3.46 -11.33
C CYS A 67 -9.06 2.84 -11.98
N THR A 68 -9.75 1.99 -11.22
CA THR A 68 -11.12 1.54 -11.50
C THR A 68 -12.09 2.38 -10.69
N VAL A 69 -13.16 2.83 -11.32
CA VAL A 69 -14.19 3.65 -10.67
C VAL A 69 -15.31 2.73 -10.20
N LYS A 70 -15.67 2.82 -8.92
CA LYS A 70 -16.84 2.16 -8.34
C LYS A 70 -17.92 3.19 -8.03
N GLY A 71 -19.17 2.87 -8.36
CA GLY A 71 -20.32 3.76 -8.16
C GLY A 71 -20.61 4.65 -9.38
N THR A 72 -21.66 5.47 -9.27
CA THR A 72 -22.15 6.35 -10.33
C THR A 72 -22.39 7.77 -9.77
N GLY A 73 -22.06 8.79 -10.56
CA GLY A 73 -22.28 10.19 -10.19
C GLY A 73 -21.37 10.70 -9.07
N ALA A 74 -21.92 11.54 -8.17
CA ALA A 74 -21.17 12.25 -7.13
C ALA A 74 -20.54 11.35 -6.04
N THR A 75 -20.94 10.08 -5.96
CA THR A 75 -20.40 9.10 -5.01
C THR A 75 -19.36 8.17 -5.62
N ALA A 76 -18.97 8.41 -6.88
CA ALA A 76 -17.98 7.61 -7.56
C ALA A 76 -16.63 7.64 -6.82
N ILE A 77 -16.10 6.47 -6.46
CA ILE A 77 -14.83 6.31 -5.76
C ILE A 77 -13.83 5.68 -6.73
N ALA A 78 -12.68 6.34 -6.89
CA ALA A 78 -11.56 5.78 -7.64
C ALA A 78 -10.75 4.83 -6.74
N GLU A 79 -10.59 3.59 -7.18
CA GLU A 79 -9.73 2.59 -6.54
C GLU A 79 -8.56 2.25 -7.44
N LEU A 80 -7.37 2.08 -6.86
CA LEU A 80 -6.16 1.76 -7.61
C LEU A 80 -6.30 0.39 -8.28
N LYS A 81 -6.02 0.31 -9.59
CA LYS A 81 -6.09 -0.93 -10.39
C LYS A 81 -4.84 -1.80 -10.18
N ASP A 82 -4.39 -1.92 -8.93
CA ASP A 82 -3.22 -2.72 -8.59
C ASP A 82 -3.61 -4.19 -8.42
N ASP A 83 -2.72 -5.06 -8.89
CA ASP A 83 -2.71 -6.49 -8.62
C ASP A 83 -2.94 -6.77 -7.12
N PRO A 84 -3.90 -7.64 -6.75
CA PRO A 84 -4.19 -7.95 -5.35
C PRO A 84 -2.96 -8.36 -4.55
N LEU A 85 -2.03 -9.11 -5.12
CA LEU A 85 -0.80 -9.52 -4.43
C LEU A 85 0.11 -8.32 -4.14
N VAL A 86 0.23 -7.38 -5.08
CA VAL A 86 1.00 -6.14 -4.90
C VAL A 86 0.43 -5.29 -3.76
N ARG A 87 -0.90 -5.22 -3.63
CA ARG A 87 -1.59 -4.54 -2.51
C ARG A 87 -1.41 -5.26 -1.18
N GLU A 88 -1.48 -6.59 -1.19
CA GLU A 88 -1.29 -7.41 0.01
C GLU A 88 0.14 -7.29 0.56
N ILE A 89 1.16 -7.43 -0.30
CA ILE A 89 2.56 -7.24 0.09
C ILE A 89 2.78 -5.85 0.70
N ALA A 90 2.20 -4.83 0.08
CA ALA A 90 2.19 -3.47 0.59
C ALA A 90 1.63 -3.39 2.03
N SER A 91 0.53 -4.08 2.30
CA SER A 91 -0.05 -4.13 3.64
C SER A 91 0.79 -4.88 4.65
N VAL A 92 1.28 -6.06 4.28
CA VAL A 92 2.10 -6.91 5.16
C VAL A 92 3.41 -6.21 5.54
N LEU A 93 4.04 -5.50 4.60
CA LEU A 93 5.23 -4.70 4.89
C LEU A 93 4.98 -3.61 5.95
N ARG A 94 3.78 -3.00 6.02
CA ARG A 94 3.44 -2.05 7.10
C ARG A 94 3.31 -2.74 8.45
N ASP A 95 2.67 -3.89 8.49
CA ASP A 95 2.50 -4.63 9.73
C ASP A 95 3.86 -5.14 10.23
N TRP A 96 4.70 -5.63 9.32
CA TRP A 96 6.04 -6.07 9.64
C TRP A 96 6.97 -4.91 9.99
N ALA A 97 6.73 -3.69 9.49
CA ALA A 97 7.44 -2.49 9.96
C ALA A 97 7.30 -2.29 11.48
N ARG A 98 6.08 -2.51 12.00
CA ARG A 98 5.76 -2.37 13.42
C ARG A 98 6.41 -3.47 14.22
N LEU A 99 6.29 -4.72 13.75
CA LEU A 99 6.96 -5.88 14.35
C LEU A 99 8.49 -5.69 14.39
N TRP A 100 9.08 -5.26 13.28
CA TRP A 100 10.51 -5.07 13.15
C TRP A 100 11.06 -4.01 14.12
N LYS A 101 10.35 -2.89 14.30
CA LYS A 101 10.66 -1.90 15.33
C LYS A 101 10.55 -2.47 16.75
N LYS A 102 9.52 -3.28 17.02
CA LYS A 102 9.34 -3.94 18.32
C LYS A 102 10.52 -4.88 18.64
N LEU A 103 10.90 -5.74 17.68
CA LEU A 103 12.03 -6.67 17.81
C LEU A 103 13.37 -5.95 18.08
N TYR A 104 13.57 -4.76 17.52
CA TYR A 104 14.75 -3.94 17.79
C TYR A 104 14.82 -3.50 19.26
N VAL A 105 13.71 -2.98 19.80
CA VAL A 105 13.63 -2.54 21.20
C VAL A 105 13.81 -3.71 22.16
N GLU A 106 13.25 -4.88 21.81
CA GLU A 106 13.35 -6.13 22.58
C GLU A 106 14.72 -6.84 22.42
N ARG A 107 15.62 -6.30 21.59
CA ARG A 107 16.96 -6.85 21.31
C ARG A 107 16.95 -8.29 20.75
N GLU A 108 15.88 -8.66 20.06
CA GLU A 108 15.68 -9.95 19.40
C GLU A 108 16.44 -10.01 18.05
N THR A 109 17.77 -9.99 18.12
CA THR A 109 18.67 -9.76 16.98
C THR A 109 18.48 -10.73 15.80
N TYR A 110 18.27 -12.01 16.08
CA TYR A 110 18.04 -13.03 15.05
C TYR A 110 16.73 -12.79 14.30
N ARG A 111 15.62 -12.61 15.03
CA ARG A 111 14.29 -12.36 14.43
C ARG A 111 14.27 -11.02 13.69
N PHE A 112 14.89 -9.99 14.26
CA PHE A 112 15.03 -8.69 13.63
C PHE A 112 15.70 -8.81 12.24
N SER A 113 16.82 -9.52 12.17
CA SER A 113 17.59 -9.70 10.93
C SER A 113 16.82 -10.56 9.91
N ALA A 114 16.16 -11.62 10.37
CA ALA A 114 15.36 -12.50 9.52
C ALA A 114 14.16 -11.76 8.90
N VAL A 115 13.41 -11.00 9.70
CA VAL A 115 12.28 -10.17 9.23
C VAL A 115 12.77 -9.13 8.23
N ALA A 116 13.86 -8.41 8.53
CA ALA A 116 14.43 -7.40 7.63
C ALA A 116 14.79 -8.00 6.25
N LYS A 117 15.40 -9.19 6.25
CA LYS A 117 15.76 -9.90 5.01
C LYS A 117 14.52 -10.19 4.16
N VAL A 118 13.48 -10.77 4.76
CA VAL A 118 12.26 -11.11 4.00
C VAL A 118 11.50 -9.86 3.57
N MET A 119 11.48 -8.79 4.37
CA MET A 119 10.92 -7.50 3.95
C MET A 119 11.61 -6.95 2.70
N ARG A 120 12.94 -7.06 2.60
CA ARG A 120 13.68 -6.64 1.39
C ARG A 120 13.31 -7.48 0.17
N GLU A 121 13.21 -8.79 0.33
CA GLU A 121 12.80 -9.71 -0.75
C GLU A 121 11.38 -9.39 -1.24
N LEU A 122 10.44 -9.17 -0.32
CA LEU A 122 9.06 -8.77 -0.62
C LEU A 122 9.01 -7.42 -1.34
N LEU A 123 9.78 -6.44 -0.89
CA LEU A 123 9.86 -5.12 -1.51
C LEU A 123 10.45 -5.19 -2.92
N SER A 124 11.50 -5.99 -3.12
CA SER A 124 12.12 -6.21 -4.43
C SER A 124 11.14 -6.89 -5.39
N GLY A 125 10.47 -7.96 -4.95
CA GLY A 125 9.50 -8.67 -5.78
C GLY A 125 8.28 -7.80 -6.11
N ARG A 126 7.79 -6.99 -5.15
CA ARG A 126 6.72 -6.02 -5.42
C ARG A 126 7.12 -5.00 -6.49
N ARG A 127 8.36 -4.50 -6.45
CA ARG A 127 8.88 -3.58 -7.49
C ARG A 127 8.92 -4.27 -8.86
N ALA A 128 9.38 -5.52 -8.93
CA ALA A 128 9.41 -6.27 -10.18
C ALA A 128 8.02 -6.54 -10.75
N LEU A 129 7.03 -6.90 -9.91
CA LEU A 129 5.63 -7.06 -10.33
C LEU A 129 5.04 -5.75 -10.87
N LEU A 130 5.35 -4.61 -10.24
CA LEU A 130 4.89 -3.29 -10.69
C LEU A 130 5.58 -2.81 -11.96
N ALA A 131 6.83 -3.21 -12.21
CA ALA A 131 7.57 -2.83 -13.41
C ALA A 131 6.97 -3.45 -14.68
N GLY A 132 6.33 -4.63 -14.57
CA GLY A 132 5.64 -5.28 -15.68
C GLY A 132 6.57 -5.76 -16.81
N THR A 133 7.88 -5.85 -16.56
CA THR A 133 8.90 -6.23 -17.56
C THR A 133 9.19 -7.73 -17.60
N LEU A 134 8.50 -8.53 -16.77
CA LEU A 134 8.68 -9.98 -16.68
C LEU A 134 7.79 -10.72 -17.67
N THR A 135 8.27 -11.85 -18.19
CA THR A 135 7.42 -12.77 -18.97
C THR A 135 6.35 -13.40 -18.07
N GLN A 136 5.36 -14.06 -18.67
CA GLN A 136 4.27 -14.72 -17.95
C GLN A 136 4.80 -15.77 -16.95
N ASP A 137 5.72 -16.63 -17.38
CA ASP A 137 6.29 -17.68 -16.52
C ASP A 137 7.13 -17.11 -15.38
N GLN A 138 7.94 -16.08 -15.67
CA GLN A 138 8.74 -15.40 -14.65
C GLN A 138 7.85 -14.70 -13.62
N THR A 139 6.77 -14.06 -14.09
CA THR A 139 5.76 -13.45 -13.21
C THR A 139 5.12 -14.51 -12.33
N ARG A 140 4.70 -15.65 -12.90
CA ARG A 140 4.09 -16.75 -12.15
C ARG A 140 5.03 -17.30 -11.08
N ALA A 141 6.28 -17.57 -11.42
CA ALA A 141 7.30 -18.05 -10.48
C ALA A 141 7.56 -17.05 -9.35
N LEU A 142 7.68 -15.76 -9.68
CA LEU A 142 7.86 -14.69 -8.70
C LEU A 142 6.67 -14.58 -7.74
N ARG A 143 5.43 -14.66 -8.25
CA ARG A 143 4.23 -14.65 -7.40
C ARG A 143 4.25 -15.77 -6.37
N LEU A 144 4.53 -17.00 -6.80
CA LEU A 144 4.60 -18.16 -5.92
C LEU A 144 5.67 -17.97 -4.83
N LYS A 145 6.85 -17.48 -5.22
CA LYS A 145 7.93 -17.16 -4.29
C LYS A 145 7.49 -16.12 -3.26
N LEU A 146 6.79 -15.07 -3.68
CA LEU A 146 6.33 -14.00 -2.78
C LEU A 146 5.27 -14.49 -1.81
N VAL A 147 4.30 -15.29 -2.27
CA VAL A 147 3.27 -15.89 -1.40
C VAL A 147 3.92 -16.78 -0.33
N ALA A 148 4.87 -17.65 -0.71
CA ALA A 148 5.57 -18.48 0.27
C ALA A 148 6.32 -17.67 1.35
N LYS A 149 6.80 -16.47 1.00
CA LYS A 149 7.47 -15.55 1.94
C LYS A 149 6.47 -14.85 2.86
N LEU A 150 5.29 -14.48 2.36
CA LEU A 150 4.20 -13.97 3.18
C LEU A 150 3.76 -15.02 4.21
N ASP A 151 3.59 -16.27 3.77
CA ASP A 151 3.22 -17.39 4.64
C ASP A 151 4.28 -17.66 5.71
N TRP A 152 5.56 -17.56 5.36
CA TRP A 152 6.65 -17.69 6.33
C TRP A 152 6.55 -16.68 7.47
N GLY A 153 6.32 -15.39 7.19
CA GLY A 153 6.26 -14.42 8.28
C GLY A 153 4.92 -14.35 8.98
N ASN A 154 3.84 -14.91 8.41
CA ASN A 154 2.63 -15.18 9.18
C ASN A 154 2.87 -16.22 10.29
N ARG A 155 3.80 -17.17 10.11
CA ARG A 155 4.21 -18.12 11.16
C ARG A 155 5.05 -17.49 12.27
N LEU A 156 5.66 -16.32 12.03
CA LEU A 156 6.50 -15.62 13.01
C LEU A 156 5.71 -14.70 13.95
N LYS A 157 4.46 -14.36 13.61
CA LYS A 157 3.63 -13.55 14.51
C LYS A 157 3.25 -14.42 15.72
N PRO A 158 3.49 -13.96 16.97
CA PRO A 158 2.94 -14.63 18.14
C PRO A 158 1.43 -14.75 18.01
N VAL A 159 0.89 -15.87 18.47
CA VAL A 159 -0.54 -16.20 18.50
C VAL A 159 -1.25 -15.30 19.54
N GLU A 160 -1.33 -14.00 19.29
CA GLU A 160 -2.09 -13.02 20.09
C GLU A 160 -3.07 -12.24 19.21
N ALA A 161 -3.81 -12.97 18.37
CA ALA A 161 -5.01 -12.48 17.69
C ALA A 161 -5.97 -13.59 17.23
N SER A 162 -5.88 -14.80 17.80
CA SER A 162 -6.72 -15.94 17.42
C SER A 162 -7.78 -16.33 18.46
N GLN A 163 -7.94 -15.55 19.52
CA GLN A 163 -9.17 -15.58 20.32
C GLN A 163 -10.06 -14.42 19.88
N GLY A 164 -10.95 -14.74 18.95
CA GLY A 164 -11.94 -13.79 18.44
C GLY A 164 -12.12 -13.76 16.93
N HIS A 165 -11.77 -14.82 16.19
CA HIS A 165 -12.44 -15.24 14.93
C HIS A 165 -11.79 -16.53 14.41
N ALA A 166 -12.22 -17.67 14.94
CA ALA A 166 -12.02 -18.95 14.27
C ALA A 166 -12.90 -19.00 13.01
N SER A 167 -12.32 -18.76 11.84
CA SER A 167 -12.93 -19.14 10.55
C SER A 167 -11.85 -19.41 9.51
N ARG A 168 -11.35 -20.65 9.53
CA ARG A 168 -11.10 -21.50 8.36
C ARG A 168 -10.32 -20.87 7.18
N LEU A 169 -9.03 -21.16 7.10
CA LEU A 169 -8.37 -21.54 5.84
C LEU A 169 -7.37 -22.68 6.11
N ARG A 170 -7.88 -23.90 6.12
CA ARG A 170 -7.10 -25.06 5.65
C ARG A 170 -7.29 -25.07 4.14
N VAL A 171 -6.27 -24.74 3.36
CA VAL A 171 -6.28 -24.97 1.91
C VAL A 171 -5.19 -26.00 1.62
N GLY A 172 -5.57 -27.26 1.73
CA GLY A 172 -4.93 -28.33 1.00
C GLY A 172 -5.69 -28.53 -0.31
N SER A 173 -4.93 -28.64 -1.40
CA SER A 173 -5.24 -29.30 -2.68
C SER A 173 -6.57 -29.02 -3.39
N ALA A 174 -6.41 -28.65 -4.66
CA ALA A 174 -7.37 -28.75 -5.76
C ALA A 174 -8.49 -27.69 -5.86
N ASP A 175 -8.61 -27.22 -7.09
CA ASP A 175 -9.75 -26.56 -7.72
C ASP A 175 -9.88 -25.02 -7.63
N TRP A 176 -9.21 -24.35 -8.56
CA TRP A 176 -9.23 -22.89 -8.74
C TRP A 176 -10.37 -22.40 -9.66
N LYS A 177 -11.27 -23.27 -10.14
CA LYS A 177 -12.29 -22.90 -11.15
C LYS A 177 -13.71 -22.65 -10.63
N ALA A 178 -14.01 -22.80 -9.33
CA ALA A 178 -15.40 -22.76 -8.86
C ALA A 178 -15.81 -21.61 -7.93
N HIS A 179 -14.94 -20.63 -7.64
CA HIS A 179 -15.26 -19.54 -6.70
C HIS A 179 -15.44 -18.18 -7.39
N SER A 180 -16.27 -18.15 -8.43
CA SER A 180 -16.91 -16.93 -8.92
C SER A 180 -18.28 -16.78 -8.27
N ARG A 181 -18.35 -15.92 -7.24
CA ARG A 181 -19.51 -15.44 -6.44
C ARG A 181 -19.38 -15.84 -4.97
N VAL A 182 -19.62 -14.85 -4.11
CA VAL A 182 -19.61 -14.89 -2.64
C VAL A 182 -18.23 -14.61 -2.01
N ALA A 183 -17.93 -13.32 -1.83
CA ALA A 183 -17.43 -12.71 -0.58
C ALA A 183 -16.92 -11.29 -0.85
N ALA A 184 -17.85 -10.37 -1.13
CA ALA A 184 -17.59 -8.95 -0.94
C ALA A 184 -17.78 -8.62 0.55
N ARG A 185 -16.69 -8.59 1.32
CA ARG A 185 -16.65 -7.88 2.61
C ARG A 185 -15.40 -7.00 2.67
N PRO A 186 -15.54 -5.67 2.73
CA PRO A 186 -14.41 -4.76 2.80
C PRO A 186 -13.88 -4.70 4.23
N LEU A 187 -12.65 -5.19 4.47
CA LEU A 187 -11.89 -4.89 5.68
C LEU A 187 -11.29 -3.48 5.55
N VAL A 188 -12.17 -2.47 5.64
CA VAL A 188 -11.82 -1.06 5.81
C VAL A 188 -12.10 -0.70 7.26
N ALA A 189 -11.16 -0.97 8.16
CA ALA A 189 -11.11 -0.38 9.50
C ALA A 189 -9.83 -0.77 10.24
N ARG A 190 -8.70 -0.11 9.92
CA ARG A 190 -7.63 0.25 10.86
C ARG A 190 -6.43 0.79 10.10
N CYS A 191 -6.24 2.12 10.14
CA CYS A 191 -4.94 2.79 10.19
C CYS A 191 -5.15 4.31 10.33
N ARG A 192 -5.44 4.78 11.55
CA ARG A 192 -4.93 6.07 12.02
C ARG A 192 -3.59 5.80 12.69
N LEU A 193 -2.63 6.71 12.49
CA LEU A 193 -1.20 6.60 12.80
C LEU A 193 -0.43 5.58 11.94
N MET A 194 0.28 6.10 10.93
CA MET A 194 1.76 6.05 10.84
C MET A 194 2.14 6.45 9.42
N ARG A 195 2.22 7.77 9.26
CA ARG A 195 2.00 8.53 8.04
C ARG A 195 3.30 8.73 7.22
N GLY A 196 4.47 8.69 7.87
CA GLY A 196 5.79 8.78 7.21
C GLY A 196 6.51 7.47 6.86
N VAL A 197 5.94 6.28 7.07
CA VAL A 197 6.71 5.00 6.94
C VAL A 197 6.84 4.55 5.49
N TYR A 198 5.89 4.88 4.61
CA TYR A 198 5.86 4.38 3.24
C TYR A 198 6.96 4.98 2.36
N ALA A 199 7.26 6.26 2.55
CA ALA A 199 8.34 6.94 1.85
C ALA A 199 9.70 6.75 2.53
N ALA A 200 9.75 6.69 3.86
CA ALA A 200 10.96 6.27 4.55
C ALA A 200 11.34 4.82 4.18
N MET A 201 10.39 3.93 3.88
CA MET A 201 10.70 2.57 3.43
C MET A 201 11.20 2.47 1.98
N LEU A 202 10.80 3.38 1.10
CA LEU A 202 11.24 3.37 -0.30
C LEU A 202 12.50 4.22 -0.53
N VAL A 203 12.70 5.28 0.27
CA VAL A 203 13.83 6.23 0.13
C VAL A 203 14.88 6.03 1.23
N SER A 204 14.50 5.68 2.47
CA SER A 204 15.43 5.58 3.62
C SER A 204 15.77 4.15 4.05
N PHE A 205 15.02 3.12 3.64
CA PHE A 205 15.30 1.71 4.00
C PHE A 205 16.64 1.18 3.48
N PRO A 206 17.15 1.61 2.31
CA PRO A 206 18.53 1.30 1.91
C PRO A 206 19.58 2.00 2.79
N LEU A 207 19.27 3.20 3.31
CA LEU A 207 20.19 4.04 4.10
C LEU A 207 20.24 3.66 5.59
N LEU A 208 19.11 3.24 6.16
CA LEU A 208 19.00 2.75 7.55
C LEU A 208 19.55 1.32 7.75
N MET A 209 19.99 0.66 6.68
CA MET A 209 20.46 -0.73 6.68
C MET A 209 21.90 -0.88 6.18
N GLN A 210 22.66 0.23 6.08
CA GLN A 210 24.11 0.12 5.94
C GLN A 210 24.71 -0.42 7.25
N PRO A 211 25.74 -1.28 7.18
CA PRO A 211 26.45 -1.70 8.38
C PRO A 211 26.97 -0.44 9.07
N VAL A 212 26.60 -0.26 10.33
CA VAL A 212 27.25 0.74 11.19
C VAL A 212 28.70 0.28 11.30
N PRO A 213 29.70 1.05 10.82
CA PRO A 213 31.08 0.72 11.08
C PRO A 213 31.29 0.74 12.60
N ILE A 214 31.87 -0.34 13.12
CA ILE A 214 32.32 -0.46 14.51
C ILE A 214 33.41 0.58 14.76
#